data_AF-A0A9D9TC54-F1
#
_entry.id   AF-A0A9D9TC54-F1
#
_cell.length_a   1.000
_cell.length_b   1.000
_cell.length_c   1.000
_cell.angle_alpha   90.00
_cell.angle_beta   90.00
_cell.angle_gamma   90.00
#
_symmetry.space_group_name_H-M   'P 1'
#
loop_
_entity.id
_entity.type
_entity.pdbx_description
1 polymer ?
#
loop_
_entity_poly.entity_id
_entity_poly.type
_entity_poly.pdbx_seq_one_letter_code
_entity_poly.pdbx_strand_id
1 'polypeptide(L)'
;YVTSNKPTEQTVWISTNYTVGAPSTAIWTQLIAPTWPSGSDWTFVSSGDIDLSAYTGNSNICIAFKYASTTAGAATWEIKNVVVIE
;
A
#
# COMPACT_ATOMS: atom_id res chain seq x y z
N TYR A 1 -8.60 17.80 6.01
CA TYR A 1 -8.30 16.76 5.02
C TYR A 1 -6.82 16.36 5.10
N VAL A 2 -6.37 15.90 6.27
CA VAL A 2 -4.99 15.42 6.43
C VAL A 2 -4.99 14.40 7.54
N THR A 3 -4.41 13.24 7.27
CA THR A 3 -3.97 12.30 8.28
C THR A 3 -2.55 12.71 8.63
N SER A 4 -2.28 13.04 9.88
CA SER A 4 -0.92 13.38 10.33
C SER A 4 0.03 12.17 10.21
N ASN A 5 -0.52 10.97 10.03
CA ASN A 5 0.21 9.70 9.97
C ASN A 5 -0.07 8.91 8.68
N LYS A 6 0.09 9.56 7.51
CA LYS A 6 -0.03 8.90 6.19
C LYS A 6 0.61 7.50 6.12
N PRO A 7 1.87 7.27 6.55
CA PRO A 7 2.52 5.95 6.44
C PRO A 7 1.96 4.87 7.38
N THR A 8 0.97 5.17 8.22
CA THR A 8 0.26 4.17 9.04
C THR A 8 -1.21 4.01 8.63
N GLU A 9 -1.79 5.01 7.98
CA GLU A 9 -3.21 5.04 7.61
C GLU A 9 -3.46 4.74 6.14
N GLN A 10 -2.48 5.00 5.26
CA GLN A 10 -2.48 4.60 3.86
C GLN A 10 -1.20 3.80 3.63
N THR A 11 -1.33 2.48 3.48
CA THR A 11 -0.18 1.57 3.46
C THR A 11 -0.30 0.55 2.35
N VAL A 12 0.85 0.08 1.87
CA VAL A 12 0.96 -0.99 0.88
C VAL A 12 1.52 -2.23 1.58
N TRP A 13 1.00 -3.40 1.26
CA TRP A 13 1.38 -4.66 1.89
C TRP A 13 1.56 -5.75 0.84
N ILE A 14 2.38 -6.74 1.16
CA ILE A 14 2.61 -7.92 0.34
C ILE A 14 2.34 -9.20 1.15
N SER A 15 1.80 -10.21 0.48
CA SER A 15 1.65 -11.56 1.03
C SER A 15 2.00 -12.60 -0.02
N THR A 16 2.64 -13.68 0.43
CA THR A 16 2.92 -14.87 -0.39
C THR A 16 1.97 -16.05 -0.08
N ASN A 17 1.17 -15.94 0.99
CA ASN A 17 0.26 -17.01 1.44
C ASN A 17 -1.23 -16.63 1.40
N TYR A 18 -1.56 -15.40 1.00
CA TYR A 18 -2.95 -15.03 0.71
C TYR A 18 -3.44 -15.77 -0.54
N THR A 19 -4.65 -16.33 -0.46
CA THR A 19 -5.27 -17.06 -1.57
C THR A 19 -6.64 -16.49 -1.91
N VAL A 20 -7.57 -16.47 -0.95
CA VAL A 20 -8.93 -15.98 -1.16
C VAL A 20 -9.60 -15.63 0.18
N GLY A 21 -10.62 -14.79 0.12
CA GLY A 21 -11.47 -14.47 1.26
C GLY A 21 -10.93 -13.33 2.12
N ALA A 22 -11.15 -13.41 3.43
CA ALA A 22 -10.78 -12.34 4.35
C ALA A 22 -9.26 -12.15 4.42
N PRO A 23 -8.72 -10.93 4.21
CA PRO A 23 -7.28 -10.69 4.30
C PRO A 23 -6.64 -11.09 5.63
N SER A 24 -7.41 -11.09 6.72
CA SER A 24 -6.94 -11.47 8.06
C SER A 24 -6.51 -12.94 8.21
N THR A 25 -6.77 -13.78 7.20
CA THR A 25 -6.35 -15.20 7.20
C THR A 25 -4.92 -15.40 6.70
N ALA A 26 -4.27 -14.36 6.17
CA ALA A 26 -2.93 -14.42 5.61
C ALA A 26 -1.91 -13.62 6.43
N ILE A 27 -0.64 -13.84 6.13
CA ILE A 27 0.48 -13.09 6.71
C ILE A 27 0.83 -11.99 5.72
N TRP A 28 0.95 -10.76 6.24
CA TRP A 28 1.24 -9.58 5.44
C TRP A 28 2.50 -8.90 5.94
N THR A 29 3.37 -8.52 5.01
CA THR A 29 4.54 -7.67 5.27
C THR A 29 4.27 -6.29 4.70
N GLN A 30 4.49 -5.23 5.50
CA GLN A 30 4.29 -3.87 5.02
C GLN A 30 5.41 -3.50 4.05
N LEU A 31 5.04 -2.94 2.91
CA LEU A 31 5.94 -2.33 1.94
C LEU A 31 6.02 -0.82 2.21
N ILE A 32 7.24 -0.27 2.18
CA ILE A 32 7.47 1.16 2.40
C ILE A 32 7.66 1.83 1.04
N ALA A 33 6.68 2.67 0.66
CA ALA A 33 6.83 3.53 -0.50
C ALA A 33 7.83 4.66 -0.20
N PRO A 34 8.83 4.89 -1.08
CA PRO A 34 9.82 5.95 -0.91
C PRO A 34 9.22 7.35 -0.80
N THR A 35 8.17 7.62 -1.60
CA THR A 35 7.58 8.94 -1.74
C THR A 35 6.07 8.89 -1.51
N TRP A 36 5.55 9.93 -0.84
CA TRP A 36 4.13 10.15 -0.66
C TRP A 36 3.75 11.59 -1.05
N PRO A 37 2.55 11.82 -1.63
CA PRO A 37 2.06 13.16 -1.88
C PRO A 37 1.83 13.93 -0.57
N SER A 38 1.80 15.26 -0.69
CA SER A 38 1.46 16.20 0.39
C SER A 38 0.16 15.84 1.10
N GLY A 39 -0.81 15.30 0.34
CA GLY A 39 -2.17 15.02 0.77
C GLY A 39 -3.02 16.27 0.97
N SER A 40 -2.57 17.42 0.47
CA SER A 40 -3.31 18.70 0.49
C SER A 40 -3.97 19.04 -0.85
N ASP A 41 -3.72 18.23 -1.87
CA ASP A 41 -4.20 18.41 -3.24
C ASP A 41 -4.39 17.05 -3.94
N TRP A 42 -4.90 17.08 -5.17
CA TRP A 42 -5.22 15.90 -5.99
C TRP A 42 -4.16 15.59 -7.03
N THR A 43 -2.93 16.09 -6.85
CA THR A 43 -1.83 15.82 -7.77
C THR A 43 -1.26 14.44 -7.50
N PHE A 44 -1.26 13.58 -8.53
CA PHE A 44 -0.58 12.29 -8.45
C PHE A 44 0.93 12.49 -8.35
N VAL A 45 1.53 11.85 -7.35
CA VAL A 45 2.99 11.76 -7.19
C VAL A 45 3.38 10.29 -7.32
N SER A 46 4.47 10.01 -8.04
CA SER A 46 5.01 8.64 -8.10
C SER A 46 5.40 8.19 -6.70
N SER A 47 5.04 6.96 -6.32
CA SER A 47 5.53 6.34 -5.08
C SER A 47 7.04 6.15 -5.09
N GLY A 48 7.66 6.19 -6.27
CA GLY A 48 8.97 5.60 -6.51
C GLY A 48 8.88 4.08 -6.59
N ASP A 49 10.03 3.45 -6.80
CA ASP A 49 10.15 2.00 -6.88
C ASP A 49 10.20 1.40 -5.48
N ILE A 50 9.42 0.34 -5.27
CA ILE A 50 9.44 -0.45 -4.05
C ILE A 50 10.18 -1.74 -4.38
N ASP A 51 11.29 -2.01 -3.69
CA ASP A 51 12.08 -3.22 -3.91
C ASP A 51 11.30 -4.47 -3.45
N LEU A 52 11.05 -5.38 -4.39
CA LEU A 52 10.40 -6.66 -4.17
C LEU A 52 11.35 -7.85 -4.42
N SER A 53 12.66 -7.61 -4.52
CA SER A 53 13.68 -8.63 -4.84
C SER A 53 13.59 -9.87 -3.94
N ALA A 54 13.30 -9.68 -2.65
CA ALA A 54 13.12 -10.75 -1.67
C ALA A 54 11.95 -11.71 -1.97
N TYR A 55 11.04 -11.32 -2.86
CA TYR A 55 9.84 -12.06 -3.22
C TYR A 55 9.88 -12.67 -4.62
N THR A 56 10.96 -12.43 -5.37
CA THR A 56 11.19 -13.03 -6.69
C THR A 56 11.10 -14.56 -6.65
N GLY A 57 10.61 -15.17 -7.73
CA GLY A 57 10.44 -16.62 -7.84
C GLY A 57 9.28 -17.22 -7.03
N ASN A 58 8.56 -16.44 -6.21
CA ASN A 58 7.33 -16.91 -5.59
C ASN A 58 6.20 -16.96 -6.63
N SER A 59 5.55 -18.12 -6.76
CA SER A 59 4.43 -18.31 -7.69
C SER A 59 3.12 -17.67 -7.22
N ASN A 60 3.07 -17.16 -5.99
CA ASN A 60 1.92 -16.47 -5.41
C ASN A 60 2.38 -15.18 -4.74
N ILE A 61 1.99 -14.04 -5.32
CA ILE A 61 2.24 -12.71 -4.78
C ILE A 61 0.93 -11.93 -4.81
N CYS A 62 0.54 -11.41 -3.66
CA CYS A 62 -0.60 -10.52 -3.52
C CYS A 62 -0.16 -9.18 -2.95
N ILE A 63 -0.50 -8.09 -3.64
CA ILE A 63 -0.31 -6.72 -3.17
C ILE A 63 -1.64 -6.18 -2.64
N ALA A 64 -1.63 -5.63 -1.44
CA ALA A 64 -2.79 -5.04 -0.80
C ALA A 64 -2.57 -3.57 -0.46
N PHE A 65 -3.63 -2.79 -0.63
CA PHE A 65 -3.70 -1.38 -0.30
C PHE A 65 -4.60 -1.23 0.93
N LYS A 66 -4.02 -0.88 2.06
CA LYS A 66 -4.73 -0.79 3.34
C LYS A 66 -4.99 0.68 3.68
N TYR A 67 -6.27 0.99 3.84
CA TYR A 67 -6.76 2.25 4.36
C TYR A 67 -7.27 2.07 5.80
N ALA A 68 -6.85 2.95 6.70
CA ALA A 68 -7.38 3.04 8.06
C ALA A 68 -7.85 4.48 8.31
N SER A 69 -9.09 4.62 8.78
CA SER A 69 -9.63 5.89 9.27
C SER A 69 -9.77 5.85 10.78
N THR A 70 -9.67 7.01 11.40
CA THR A 70 -9.97 7.21 12.83
C THR A 70 -11.09 8.24 12.99
N THR A 71 -11.56 8.43 14.22
CA THR A 71 -12.48 9.55 14.52
C THR A 71 -11.84 10.92 14.28
N ALA A 72 -10.51 11.00 14.32
CA ALA A 72 -9.76 12.24 14.08
C ALA A 72 -9.51 12.52 12.59
N GLY A 73 -9.59 11.51 11.72
CA GLY A 73 -9.24 11.65 10.32
C GLY A 73 -9.77 10.53 9.44
N ALA A 74 -10.37 10.92 8.31
CA ALA A 74 -10.82 10.04 7.25
C ALA A 74 -10.43 10.67 5.90
N ALA A 75 -9.19 10.44 5.47
CA ALA A 75 -8.72 10.98 4.19
C ALA A 75 -9.29 10.19 3.00
N THR A 76 -9.65 10.91 1.95
CA THR A 76 -9.84 10.30 0.63
C THR A 76 -8.49 10.17 -0.06
N TRP A 77 -8.31 9.10 -0.83
CA TRP A 77 -7.07 8.82 -1.56
C TRP A 77 -7.39 8.14 -2.89
N GLU A 78 -6.49 8.34 -3.85
CA GLU A 78 -6.58 7.76 -5.18
C GLU A 78 -5.26 7.05 -5.50
N ILE A 79 -5.37 5.88 -6.12
CA ILE A 79 -4.22 5.11 -6.58
C ILE A 79 -4.34 4.98 -8.10
N LYS A 80 -3.24 5.23 -8.81
CA LYS A 80 -3.21 5.18 -10.26
C LYS A 80 -1.92 4.53 -10.74
N ASN A 81 -2.00 3.85 -11.89
CA ASN A 81 -0.86 3.26 -12.61
C ASN A 81 -0.04 2.29 -11.74
N VAL A 82 -0.71 1.33 -11.09
CA VAL A 82 -0.01 0.25 -10.36
C VAL A 82 0.66 -0.66 -11.38
N VAL A 83 1.99 -0.76 -11.30
CA VAL A 83 2.79 -1.63 -12.15
C VAL A 83 3.67 -2.49 -11.25
N VAL A 84 3.72 -3.79 -11.56
CA VAL A 84 4.66 -4.74 -10.95
C VAL A 84 5.50 -5.30 -12.10
N ILE A 85 6.81 -5.15 -11.97
CA ILE A 85 7.80 -5.63 -12.95
C ILE A 85 8.77 -6.58 -12.26
N GLU A 86 9.29 -7.52 -13.04
CA GLU A 86 10.41 -8.40 -12.67
C GLU A 86 11.75 -7.74 -13.00
#